data_AF-A0AAF6BYA5-F1
#
_entry.id   AF-A0AAF6BYA5-F1
#
_cell.length_a   1.000
_cell.length_b   1.000
_cell.length_c   1.000
_cell.angle_alpha   90.00
_cell.angle_beta   90.00
_cell.angle_gamma   90.00
#
_symmetry.space_group_name_H-M   'P 1'
#
loop_
_entity.id
_entity.type
_entity.pdbx_description
1 polymer ?
#
loop_
_entity_poly.entity_id
_entity_poly.type
_entity_poly.pdbx_seq_one_letter_code
_entity_poly.pdbx_strand_id
1 'polypeptide(L)'
;MGQSQNSKGHPYASMNLKYGHPVEFVNAHQQQQQEPVSTRLLANVLSSKAKRISAGIVLMSFLAILNLGAFFAALRIGLVFYTPESQGPSLAVRGFNHDFDYPVCLLVAIGDDGDKPNEQAVPYSELYRLIDAAIDELRQRPPATKLLMAADYTTVACKMLRDSLELVESLAGVVELSCQTPGQAYKNVVHSGHQKIRCGTTVVGDSARYVPQLTLEWAQLMQWQSLRVVNLDDEDPARAGPGIPRENWRPTVVTAFSTNHFAVGSLLLRSLAKAGKEAADAGLYNVSVIAYQLEEFNSTLQPLLDCVVREMNEEYNVNTELRLFNFSAVPAWMRINESRGYSGTGEYAWKVEIIHSVLVERGFVLWADAGGRFTFHGLIESLNNTLAHGFANKNTVGVLPKWVHSGMLKYFRYNFHHNPPVPNCDGSGIGFTLDKYQSLARPWYDCSITRQCIAPDGSSRANHRQDQSALTILTSLNGDVCQGISSSVKRHMDSHPGDFSGTNPTRCYSDPLQVYDGFS
;
A
#
# COMPACT_ATOMS: atom_id res chain seq x y z
N MET A 1 -50.99 -5.25 -51.04
CA MET A 1 -51.69 -6.54 -50.87
C MET A 1 -51.16 -7.13 -49.57
N GLY A 2 -51.74 -6.84 -48.42
CA GLY A 2 -52.98 -7.38 -47.86
C GLY A 2 -52.56 -7.99 -46.51
N GLN A 3 -52.65 -7.23 -45.40
CA GLN A 3 -53.70 -7.32 -44.34
C GLN A 3 -53.66 -8.68 -43.60
N SER A 4 -53.83 -8.82 -42.29
CA SER A 4 -53.96 -8.01 -41.06
C SER A 4 -54.11 -9.09 -39.94
N GLN A 5 -53.91 -8.93 -38.63
CA GLN A 5 -54.58 -8.02 -37.69
C GLN A 5 -54.13 -8.34 -36.24
N ASN A 6 -53.76 -7.30 -35.48
CA ASN A 6 -54.29 -6.90 -34.15
C ASN A 6 -54.26 -7.89 -32.96
N SER A 7 -54.01 -7.48 -31.70
CA SER A 7 -54.52 -6.27 -31.03
C SER A 7 -53.84 -5.97 -29.66
N LYS A 8 -53.65 -4.65 -29.38
CA LYS A 8 -53.98 -3.87 -28.14
C LYS A 8 -53.29 -4.25 -26.80
N GLY A 9 -52.84 -3.36 -25.93
CA GLY A 9 -52.89 -1.90 -25.81
C GLY A 9 -52.43 -1.47 -24.39
N HIS A 10 -51.66 -0.38 -24.29
CA HIS A 10 -51.30 0.41 -23.09
C HIS A 10 -52.55 1.07 -22.43
N PRO A 11 -52.56 1.66 -21.18
CA PRO A 11 -51.58 2.67 -20.72
C PRO A 11 -51.36 2.94 -19.19
N TYR A 12 -50.35 3.78 -18.93
CA TYR A 12 -50.09 4.73 -17.82
C TYR A 12 -50.88 4.67 -16.49
N ALA A 13 -50.13 4.71 -15.37
CA ALA A 13 -50.55 5.42 -14.15
C ALA A 13 -49.35 6.01 -13.41
N SER A 14 -49.34 7.34 -13.28
CA SER A 14 -48.52 8.15 -12.38
C SER A 14 -49.06 8.10 -10.95
N MET A 15 -48.19 8.00 -9.93
CA MET A 15 -48.55 8.43 -8.58
C MET A 15 -47.33 8.93 -7.79
N ASN A 16 -47.28 10.25 -7.59
CA ASN A 16 -46.53 10.89 -6.51
C ASN A 16 -47.41 10.86 -5.25
N LEU A 17 -46.87 10.51 -4.08
CA LEU A 17 -47.26 11.06 -2.77
C LEU A 17 -46.28 10.67 -1.63
N LYS A 18 -45.61 11.71 -1.13
CA LYS A 18 -45.06 12.06 0.20
C LYS A 18 -45.20 11.12 1.44
N TYR A 19 -44.07 11.05 2.17
CA TYR A 19 -43.83 11.06 3.64
C TYR A 19 -44.45 10.01 4.60
N GLY A 20 -43.59 9.39 5.44
CA GLY A 20 -43.91 8.94 6.82
C GLY A 20 -43.41 7.55 7.26
N HIS A 21 -42.48 7.51 8.22
CA HIS A 21 -41.84 6.38 8.94
C HIS A 21 -42.79 5.34 9.61
N PRO A 22 -42.32 4.28 10.33
CA PRO A 22 -41.01 3.59 10.40
C PRO A 22 -41.12 2.06 10.11
N VAL A 23 -40.00 1.39 9.78
CA VAL A 23 -39.95 -0.08 9.71
C VAL A 23 -39.37 -0.63 11.02
N GLU A 24 -40.15 -1.49 11.67
CA GLU A 24 -39.81 -2.21 12.89
C GLU A 24 -38.64 -3.19 12.67
N PHE A 25 -37.67 -3.12 13.58
CA PHE A 25 -36.62 -4.12 13.75
C PHE A 25 -37.20 -5.36 14.42
N VAL A 26 -37.13 -6.52 13.75
CA VAL A 26 -37.30 -7.82 14.40
C VAL A 26 -35.92 -8.28 14.88
N ASN A 27 -35.77 -8.26 16.21
CA ASN A 27 -34.64 -8.81 16.96
C ASN A 27 -34.52 -10.33 16.76
N ALA A 28 -33.36 -10.79 16.29
CA ALA A 28 -32.88 -12.14 16.53
C ALA A 28 -31.54 -12.05 17.27
N HIS A 29 -31.60 -12.13 18.60
CA HIS A 29 -30.44 -12.31 19.46
C HIS A 29 -29.84 -13.71 19.24
N GLN A 30 -28.71 -13.79 18.55
CA GLN A 30 -27.69 -14.79 18.83
C GLN A 30 -26.49 -14.05 19.45
N GLN A 31 -26.45 -14.04 20.79
CA GLN A 31 -25.24 -13.68 21.53
C GLN A 31 -24.21 -14.79 21.34
N GLN A 32 -23.29 -14.62 20.38
CA GLN A 32 -21.98 -15.25 20.47
C GLN A 32 -21.22 -14.51 21.57
N GLN A 33 -20.99 -15.16 22.70
CA GLN A 33 -20.11 -14.65 23.74
C GLN A 33 -18.69 -14.58 23.18
N GLN A 34 -18.24 -13.40 22.77
CA GLN A 34 -16.83 -13.13 22.51
C GLN A 34 -16.12 -13.02 23.87
N GLU A 35 -15.09 -13.85 24.08
CA GLU A 35 -14.18 -13.69 25.22
C GLU A 35 -13.54 -12.29 25.19
N PRO A 36 -13.26 -11.67 26.34
CA PRO A 36 -12.52 -10.41 26.38
C PRO A 36 -11.14 -10.59 25.72
N VAL A 37 -10.76 -9.67 24.82
CA VAL A 37 -9.50 -9.69 24.06
C VAL A 37 -8.27 -9.88 24.96
N SER A 38 -8.28 -9.34 26.19
CA SER A 38 -7.20 -9.55 27.17
C SER A 38 -7.07 -11.00 27.65
N THR A 39 -8.19 -11.74 27.71
CA THR A 39 -8.25 -13.14 28.13
C THR A 39 -7.70 -14.05 27.04
N ARG A 40 -7.95 -13.74 25.76
CA ARG A 40 -7.40 -14.45 24.61
C ARG A 40 -5.87 -14.28 24.47
N LEU A 41 -5.37 -13.05 24.61
CA LEU A 41 -3.93 -12.75 24.60
C LEU A 41 -3.18 -13.51 25.72
N LEU A 42 -3.74 -13.54 26.93
CA LEU A 42 -3.18 -14.29 28.06
C LEU A 42 -3.35 -15.81 27.90
N ALA A 43 -4.47 -16.29 27.34
CA ALA A 43 -4.71 -17.70 27.05
C ALA A 43 -3.72 -18.25 26.00
N ASN A 44 -3.35 -17.46 25.00
CA ASN A 44 -2.32 -17.83 24.03
C ASN A 44 -0.96 -18.07 24.70
N VAL A 45 -0.56 -17.20 25.65
CA VAL A 45 0.65 -17.38 26.46
C VAL A 45 0.57 -18.66 27.30
N LEU A 46 -0.58 -18.94 27.92
CA LEU A 46 -0.79 -20.13 28.74
C LEU A 46 -0.86 -21.44 27.92
N SER A 47 -1.41 -21.42 26.69
CA SER A 47 -1.48 -22.59 25.80
C SER A 47 -0.11 -23.00 25.26
N SER A 48 0.80 -22.04 25.05
CA SER A 48 2.19 -22.30 24.62
C SER A 48 2.98 -23.12 25.67
N LYS A 49 2.67 -22.92 26.97
CA LYS A 49 3.18 -23.75 28.07
C LYS A 49 2.66 -25.19 27.98
N ALA A 50 1.38 -25.38 27.69
CA ALA A 50 0.80 -26.71 27.57
C ALA A 50 1.43 -27.52 26.42
N LYS A 51 1.65 -26.88 25.25
CA LYS A 51 2.31 -27.53 24.10
C LYS A 51 3.78 -27.89 24.35
N ARG A 52 4.53 -27.07 25.09
CA ARG A 52 5.92 -27.39 25.48
C ARG A 52 6.01 -28.46 26.57
N ILE A 53 5.02 -28.56 27.46
CA ILE A 53 4.94 -29.63 28.47
C ILE A 53 4.60 -30.98 27.80
N SER A 54 3.73 -31.00 26.78
CA SER A 54 3.42 -32.22 26.04
C SER A 54 4.54 -32.71 25.11
N ALA A 55 5.46 -31.83 24.68
CA ALA A 55 6.63 -32.22 23.88
C ALA A 55 7.83 -32.71 24.72
N GLY A 56 7.76 -32.61 26.05
CA GLY A 56 8.86 -32.93 26.98
C GLY A 56 8.58 -34.07 27.96
N ILE A 57 7.50 -34.84 27.81
CA ILE A 57 7.15 -35.94 28.72
C ILE A 57 7.01 -37.24 27.93
N VAL A 58 8.16 -37.78 27.52
CA VAL A 58 8.38 -39.23 27.40
C VAL A 58 9.76 -39.52 28.01
N LEU A 59 9.87 -39.44 29.33
CA LEU A 59 10.63 -40.36 30.18
C LEU A 59 10.57 -39.92 31.65
N MET A 60 10.50 -40.91 32.55
CA MET A 60 10.68 -40.84 34.00
C MET A 60 9.46 -40.48 34.88
N SER A 61 8.63 -41.50 35.04
CA SER A 61 8.16 -42.09 36.31
C SER A 61 8.36 -41.33 37.64
N PHE A 62 7.23 -41.21 38.36
CA PHE A 62 7.07 -41.36 39.81
C PHE A 62 8.10 -40.68 40.73
N LEU A 63 7.85 -39.43 41.13
CA LEU A 63 8.10 -38.88 42.49
C LEU A 63 7.86 -37.35 42.51
N ALA A 64 6.62 -36.90 42.76
CA ALA A 64 6.32 -35.56 43.32
C ALA A 64 4.80 -35.38 43.57
N ILE A 65 4.22 -36.07 44.55
CA ILE A 65 2.85 -35.77 45.05
C ILE A 65 2.88 -34.83 46.28
N LEU A 66 4.05 -34.37 46.72
CA LEU A 66 4.17 -33.46 47.86
C LEU A 66 4.75 -32.11 47.43
N ASN A 67 3.97 -31.33 46.66
CA ASN A 67 4.17 -29.87 46.53
C ASN A 67 2.99 -29.10 45.89
N LEU A 68 1.75 -29.64 45.95
CA LEU A 68 0.56 -28.91 45.47
C LEU A 68 -0.01 -27.91 46.50
N GLY A 69 0.50 -27.88 47.73
CA GLY A 69 0.01 -26.97 48.79
C GLY A 69 0.55 -25.53 48.70
N ALA A 70 1.71 -25.31 48.07
CA ALA A 70 2.34 -23.99 47.98
C ALA A 70 1.93 -23.19 46.72
N PHE A 71 1.26 -23.84 45.75
CA PHE A 71 0.87 -23.20 44.49
C PHE A 71 -0.45 -22.41 44.60
N PHE A 72 -1.28 -22.69 45.61
CA PHE A 72 -2.55 -21.98 45.83
C PHE A 72 -2.43 -20.67 46.63
N ALA A 73 -1.23 -20.31 47.10
CA ALA A 73 -1.03 -19.06 47.85
C ALA A 73 -0.67 -17.84 46.98
N ALA A 74 -0.27 -18.04 45.71
CA ALA A 74 0.14 -16.96 44.80
C ALA A 74 -1.01 -16.44 43.89
N LEU A 75 -2.21 -17.02 43.98
CA LEU A 75 -3.41 -16.58 43.27
C LEU A 75 -4.45 -16.02 44.27
N ARG A 76 -4.09 -14.95 44.98
CA ARG A 76 -5.07 -13.99 45.48
C ARG A 76 -5.08 -12.78 44.56
N ILE A 77 -5.68 -12.95 43.39
CA ILE A 77 -6.18 -11.83 42.58
C ILE A 77 -7.63 -11.63 43.00
N GLY A 78 -7.96 -10.41 43.42
CA GLY A 78 -9.32 -10.01 43.75
C GLY A 78 -10.25 -10.26 42.57
N LEU A 79 -11.18 -11.20 42.75
CA LEU A 79 -12.39 -11.30 41.96
C LEU A 79 -13.25 -10.07 42.25
N VAL A 80 -13.14 -9.04 41.41
CA VAL A 80 -14.18 -8.03 41.27
C VAL A 80 -15.07 -8.49 40.11
N PHE A 81 -16.30 -8.86 40.44
CA PHE A 81 -17.34 -9.23 39.48
C PHE A 81 -17.67 -8.00 38.61
N TYR A 82 -17.56 -8.17 37.28
CA TYR A 82 -17.93 -7.14 36.30
C TYR A 82 -19.37 -7.39 35.84
N THR A 83 -20.28 -6.47 36.17
CA THR A 83 -21.62 -6.40 35.57
C THR A 83 -21.60 -5.41 34.41
N PRO A 84 -22.30 -5.67 33.29
CA PRO A 84 -22.21 -4.84 32.10
C PRO A 84 -23.22 -3.70 32.16
N GLU A 85 -22.77 -2.45 32.31
CA GLU A 85 -23.58 -1.31 31.88
C GLU A 85 -22.77 -0.02 31.65
N SER A 86 -22.98 0.54 30.46
CA SER A 86 -22.86 1.95 30.06
C SER A 86 -21.48 2.64 30.03
N GLN A 87 -21.19 3.15 28.83
CA GLN A 87 -20.42 4.33 28.41
C GLN A 87 -19.45 4.99 29.43
N GLY A 88 -18.19 5.17 28.97
CA GLY A 88 -17.02 5.89 29.52
C GLY A 88 -17.09 6.61 30.89
N PRO A 89 -15.99 6.62 31.67
CA PRO A 89 -14.73 7.23 31.23
C PRO A 89 -13.47 6.43 31.61
N SER A 90 -12.31 6.94 31.20
CA SER A 90 -10.98 6.42 31.51
C SER A 90 -10.81 6.06 33.00
N LEU A 91 -10.55 4.78 33.27
CA LEU A 91 -10.20 4.31 34.60
C LEU A 91 -8.73 4.58 34.86
N ALA A 92 -8.45 5.77 35.39
CA ALA A 92 -7.21 6.07 36.08
C ALA A 92 -7.22 5.42 37.48
N VAL A 93 -6.26 4.53 37.75
CA VAL A 93 -5.86 4.18 39.11
C VAL A 93 -4.40 4.59 39.29
N ARG A 94 -4.18 5.44 40.28
CA ARG A 94 -2.94 6.13 40.65
C ARG A 94 -1.84 5.15 41.08
N GLY A 95 -0.59 5.47 40.71
CA GLY A 95 0.59 5.05 41.46
C GLY A 95 1.83 4.61 40.67
N PHE A 96 2.21 5.24 39.56
CA PHE A 96 3.60 5.20 39.08
C PHE A 96 4.00 6.58 38.57
N ASN A 97 4.95 7.22 39.25
CA ASN A 97 5.70 8.30 38.64
C ASN A 97 7.19 8.09 38.92
N HIS A 98 7.95 8.22 37.83
CA HIS A 98 9.39 8.14 37.62
C HIS A 98 9.98 6.83 37.04
N ASP A 99 10.27 6.99 35.74
CA ASP A 99 11.14 6.26 34.82
C ASP A 99 10.63 4.94 34.23
N PHE A 100 9.82 5.03 33.18
CA PHE A 100 9.78 3.96 32.18
C PHE A 100 11.11 4.00 31.40
N ASP A 101 11.71 2.83 31.16
CA ASP A 101 12.87 2.74 30.28
C ASP A 101 12.47 3.22 28.86
N TYR A 102 11.22 2.91 28.48
CA TYR A 102 10.57 3.38 27.26
C TYR A 102 9.11 3.79 27.54
N PRO A 103 8.74 5.08 27.41
CA PRO A 103 7.35 5.50 27.58
C PRO A 103 6.37 4.84 26.59
N VAL A 104 6.85 4.47 25.39
CA VAL A 104 6.11 3.70 24.39
C VAL A 104 6.92 2.49 23.96
N CYS A 105 6.27 1.33 23.90
CA CYS A 105 6.83 0.10 23.36
C CYS A 105 5.92 -0.43 22.26
N LEU A 106 6.51 -0.95 21.19
CA LEU A 106 5.82 -1.54 20.06
C LEU A 106 6.27 -2.99 19.92
N LEU A 107 5.36 -3.93 20.11
CA LEU A 107 5.59 -5.36 19.94
C LEU A 107 5.23 -5.80 18.53
N VAL A 108 6.18 -6.42 17.84
CA VAL A 108 6.00 -6.98 16.50
C VAL A 108 6.60 -8.38 16.44
N ALA A 109 5.75 -9.41 16.32
CA ALA A 109 6.19 -10.74 15.96
C ALA A 109 5.88 -10.96 14.47
N ILE A 110 6.92 -10.95 13.64
CA ILE A 110 6.76 -11.18 12.22
C ILE A 110 6.51 -12.66 11.96
N GLY A 111 7.21 -13.55 12.67
CA GLY A 111 7.11 -15.01 12.55
C GLY A 111 8.09 -15.65 11.57
N ASP A 112 8.71 -14.84 10.70
CA ASP A 112 9.86 -15.19 9.86
C ASP A 112 10.67 -13.93 9.49
N ASP A 113 11.87 -14.12 8.96
CA ASP A 113 12.71 -13.05 8.41
C ASP A 113 12.65 -12.96 6.88
N GLY A 114 11.66 -13.59 6.26
CA GLY A 114 11.50 -13.68 4.80
C GLY A 114 12.29 -14.81 4.12
N ASP A 115 13.18 -15.52 4.82
CA ASP A 115 13.98 -16.60 4.21
C ASP A 115 13.23 -17.95 4.22
N LYS A 116 12.26 -18.11 5.15
CA LYS A 116 11.38 -19.27 5.26
C LYS A 116 9.93 -18.80 5.41
N PRO A 117 9.17 -18.73 4.31
CA PRO A 117 7.81 -18.21 4.36
C PRO A 117 6.95 -19.06 5.29
N ASN A 118 6.42 -18.43 6.34
CA ASN A 118 5.41 -19.00 7.20
C ASN A 118 4.06 -18.35 6.87
N GLU A 119 3.04 -19.14 6.55
CA GLU A 119 1.72 -18.62 6.17
C GLU A 119 1.05 -17.80 7.30
N GLN A 120 1.45 -18.04 8.55
CA GLN A 120 0.98 -17.27 9.71
C GLN A 120 1.86 -16.05 10.00
N ALA A 121 2.90 -15.77 9.23
CA ALA A 121 3.76 -14.62 9.47
C ALA A 121 3.06 -13.31 9.06
N VAL A 122 3.19 -12.25 9.85
CA VAL A 122 2.54 -10.95 9.58
C VAL A 122 3.16 -10.29 8.36
N PRO A 123 2.41 -10.01 7.27
CA PRO A 123 2.97 -9.30 6.12
C PRO A 123 3.54 -7.94 6.53
N TYR A 124 4.67 -7.54 5.97
CA TYR A 124 5.26 -6.22 6.27
C TYR A 124 4.28 -5.08 5.98
N SER A 125 3.43 -5.23 4.96
CA SER A 125 2.38 -4.27 4.63
C SER A 125 1.40 -4.06 5.77
N GLU A 126 1.17 -5.01 6.68
CA GLU A 126 0.25 -4.86 7.82
C GLU A 126 0.87 -4.15 9.02
N LEU A 127 2.19 -3.96 9.05
CA LEU A 127 2.88 -3.31 10.18
C LEU A 127 2.50 -1.84 10.35
N TYR A 128 2.01 -1.17 9.30
CA TYR A 128 1.56 0.23 9.39
C TYR A 128 0.52 0.43 10.50
N ARG A 129 -0.42 -0.51 10.72
CA ARG A 129 -1.45 -0.36 11.78
C ARG A 129 -0.82 -0.25 13.17
N LEU A 130 0.20 -1.06 13.41
CA LEU A 130 0.92 -1.08 14.68
C LEU A 130 1.83 0.15 14.81
N ILE A 131 2.47 0.55 13.71
CA ILE A 131 3.32 1.75 13.64
C ILE A 131 2.50 3.02 13.87
N ASP A 132 1.36 3.17 13.19
CA ASP A 132 0.45 4.31 13.33
C ASP A 132 -0.10 4.39 14.75
N ALA A 133 -0.49 3.26 15.34
CA ALA A 133 -0.90 3.21 16.74
C ALA A 133 0.21 3.65 17.69
N ALA A 134 1.46 3.26 17.44
CA ALA A 134 2.61 3.72 18.23
C ALA A 134 2.89 5.22 18.05
N ILE A 135 2.77 5.73 16.82
CA ILE A 135 2.90 7.16 16.51
C ILE A 135 1.83 7.99 17.23
N ASP A 136 0.59 7.53 17.25
CA ASP A 136 -0.51 8.18 17.98
C ASP A 136 -0.27 8.23 19.49
N GLU A 137 0.32 7.18 20.07
CA GLU A 137 0.75 7.21 21.47
C GLU A 137 1.86 8.25 21.69
N LEU A 138 2.82 8.35 20.77
CA LEU A 138 3.94 9.30 20.87
C LEU A 138 3.50 10.75 20.74
N ARG A 139 2.50 11.06 19.89
CA ARG A 139 1.94 12.41 19.74
C ARG A 139 1.36 12.97 21.05
N GLN A 140 1.00 12.11 21.98
CA GLN A 140 0.46 12.48 23.29
C GLN A 140 1.55 12.63 24.36
N ARG A 141 2.83 12.48 24.00
CA ARG A 141 3.97 12.51 24.93
C ARG A 141 4.84 13.75 24.69
N PRO A 142 5.64 14.16 25.68
CA PRO A 142 6.62 15.22 25.50
C PRO A 142 7.64 14.90 24.39
N PRO A 143 8.24 15.92 23.76
CA PRO A 143 9.41 15.76 22.90
C PRO A 143 10.55 15.00 23.62
N ALA A 144 11.45 14.33 22.89
CA ALA A 144 12.52 13.48 23.46
C ALA A 144 12.02 12.16 24.09
N THR A 145 10.85 11.65 23.69
CA THR A 145 10.33 10.37 24.17
C THR A 145 11.10 9.19 23.57
N LYS A 146 11.44 8.20 24.42
CA LYS A 146 12.04 6.92 23.99
C LYS A 146 10.97 5.96 23.46
N LEU A 147 11.28 5.28 22.37
CA LEU A 147 10.43 4.24 21.77
C LEU A 147 11.23 2.95 21.64
N LEU A 148 10.70 1.85 22.17
CA LEU A 148 11.24 0.52 21.90
C LEU A 148 10.40 -0.18 20.83
N MET A 149 11.02 -0.57 19.72
CA MET A 149 10.50 -1.62 18.86
C MET A 149 11.08 -2.97 19.30
N ALA A 150 10.22 -3.77 19.91
CA ALA A 150 10.51 -5.13 20.34
C ALA A 150 10.01 -6.09 19.25
N ALA A 151 10.94 -6.58 18.42
CA ALA A 151 10.60 -7.44 17.29
C ALA A 151 11.43 -8.72 17.25
N ASP A 152 10.86 -9.84 16.83
CA ASP A 152 11.60 -11.09 16.58
C ASP A 152 12.68 -10.91 15.50
N TYR A 153 12.38 -10.09 14.47
CA TYR A 153 13.31 -9.67 13.43
C TYR A 153 13.24 -8.16 13.21
N THR A 154 14.30 -7.45 13.56
CA THR A 154 14.27 -5.98 13.61
C THR A 154 14.58 -5.29 12.29
N THR A 155 15.15 -5.96 11.28
CA THR A 155 15.81 -5.24 10.16
C THR A 155 14.85 -4.35 9.35
N VAL A 156 13.80 -4.92 8.74
CA VAL A 156 12.88 -4.16 7.88
C VAL A 156 11.88 -3.38 8.73
N ALA A 157 11.30 -4.00 9.77
CA ALA A 157 10.32 -3.37 10.65
C ALA A 157 10.87 -2.12 11.34
N CYS A 158 12.10 -2.16 11.86
CA CYS A 158 12.73 -1.00 12.52
C CYS A 158 12.97 0.14 11.53
N LYS A 159 13.35 -0.18 10.29
CA LYS A 159 13.55 0.83 9.25
C LYS A 159 12.23 1.45 8.81
N MET A 160 11.17 0.64 8.66
CA MET A 160 9.82 1.14 8.39
C MET A 160 9.35 2.10 9.48
N LEU A 161 9.46 1.72 10.75
CA LEU A 161 9.10 2.60 11.87
C LEU A 161 9.91 3.91 11.87
N ARG A 162 11.23 3.82 11.62
CA ARG A 162 12.08 5.01 11.53
C ARG A 162 11.65 5.93 10.39
N ASP A 163 11.45 5.37 9.19
CA ASP A 163 10.98 6.13 8.03
C ASP A 163 9.63 6.79 8.36
N SER A 164 8.68 6.08 9.00
CA SER A 164 7.39 6.64 9.42
C SER A 164 7.50 7.76 10.45
N LEU A 165 8.42 7.66 11.42
CA LEU A 165 8.67 8.72 12.39
C LEU A 165 9.23 9.98 11.73
N GLU A 166 10.08 9.84 10.71
CA GLU A 166 10.64 10.98 9.95
C GLU A 166 9.56 11.72 9.14
N LEU A 167 8.43 11.09 8.82
CA LEU A 167 7.31 11.72 8.12
C LEU A 167 6.44 12.59 9.02
N VAL A 168 6.52 12.41 10.34
CA VAL A 168 5.73 13.19 11.29
C VAL A 168 6.60 14.33 11.80
N GLU A 169 6.36 15.55 11.32
CA GLU A 169 7.18 16.74 11.63
C GLU A 169 7.39 16.95 13.14
N SER A 170 6.37 16.71 13.96
CA SER A 170 6.45 16.84 15.43
C SER A 170 7.28 15.76 16.13
N LEU A 171 7.59 14.65 15.44
CA LEU A 171 8.36 13.51 15.97
C LEU A 171 9.73 13.35 15.30
N ALA A 172 9.94 13.97 14.15
CA ALA A 172 11.17 13.88 13.38
C ALA A 172 12.38 14.38 14.18
N GLY A 173 13.37 13.50 14.37
CA GLY A 173 14.61 13.83 15.08
C GLY A 173 14.49 14.01 16.60
N VAL A 174 13.30 13.83 17.18
CA VAL A 174 13.05 14.01 18.62
C VAL A 174 12.62 12.73 19.33
N VAL A 175 12.42 11.62 18.62
CA VAL A 175 12.14 10.30 19.23
C VAL A 175 13.41 9.47 19.26
N GLU A 176 13.80 8.99 20.45
CA GLU A 176 14.92 8.06 20.60
C GLU A 176 14.42 6.63 20.36
N LEU A 177 14.56 6.15 19.11
CA LEU A 177 14.16 4.81 18.71
C LEU A 177 15.25 3.77 19.07
N SER A 178 14.87 2.77 19.85
CA SER A 178 15.64 1.55 20.08
C SER A 178 14.92 0.36 19.45
N CYS A 179 15.63 -0.46 18.69
CA CYS A 179 15.08 -1.68 18.09
C CYS A 179 15.82 -2.89 18.64
N GLN A 180 15.10 -3.83 19.24
CA GLN A 180 15.70 -4.97 19.92
C GLN A 180 14.99 -6.27 19.56
N THR A 181 15.79 -7.31 19.34
CA THR A 181 15.35 -8.71 19.35
C THR A 181 15.26 -9.24 20.77
N PRO A 182 14.53 -10.35 21.04
CA PRO A 182 14.50 -10.96 22.37
C PRO A 182 15.90 -11.26 22.91
N GLY A 183 16.81 -11.74 22.05
CA GLY A 183 18.20 -12.03 22.45
C GLY A 183 19.01 -10.79 22.81
N GLN A 184 18.81 -9.68 22.09
CA GLN A 184 19.44 -8.38 22.42
C GLN A 184 18.87 -7.81 23.72
N ALA A 185 17.55 -7.82 23.85
CA ALA A 185 16.84 -7.37 25.06
C ALA A 185 17.27 -8.17 26.29
N TYR A 186 17.36 -9.51 26.20
CA TYR A 186 17.85 -10.35 27.28
C TYR A 186 19.27 -9.97 27.71
N LYS A 187 20.20 -9.78 26.77
CA LYS A 187 21.56 -9.32 27.09
C LYS A 187 21.52 -7.98 27.80
N ASN A 188 20.75 -7.02 27.31
CA ASN A 188 20.64 -5.69 27.92
C ASN A 188 20.10 -5.74 29.34
N VAL A 189 19.01 -6.49 29.58
CA VAL A 189 18.41 -6.70 30.91
C VAL A 189 19.43 -7.32 31.88
N VAL A 190 20.10 -8.42 31.47
CA VAL A 190 21.10 -9.10 32.30
C VAL A 190 22.31 -8.21 32.62
N HIS A 191 22.87 -7.50 31.63
CA HIS A 191 24.07 -6.68 31.82
C HIS A 191 23.79 -5.38 32.60
N SER A 192 22.58 -4.82 32.46
CA SER A 192 22.18 -3.58 33.15
C SER A 192 21.68 -3.80 34.59
N GLY A 193 21.63 -5.05 35.07
CA GLY A 193 21.07 -5.40 36.38
C GLY A 193 19.56 -5.14 36.51
N HIS A 194 18.88 -4.81 35.42
CA HIS A 194 17.42 -4.66 35.41
C HIS A 194 16.77 -6.05 35.43
N GLN A 195 15.64 -6.20 36.12
CA GLN A 195 14.89 -7.47 36.06
C GLN A 195 14.02 -7.59 34.81
N LYS A 196 13.47 -6.46 34.30
CA LYS A 196 12.61 -6.38 33.11
C LYS A 196 12.65 -4.97 32.51
N ILE A 197 12.45 -4.87 31.20
CA ILE A 197 12.23 -3.61 30.49
C ILE A 197 10.88 -3.01 30.91
N ARG A 198 10.89 -1.75 31.35
CA ARG A 198 9.69 -1.01 31.77
C ARG A 198 9.12 -0.17 30.63
N CYS A 199 7.92 -0.53 30.21
CA CYS A 199 7.15 0.18 29.19
C CYS A 199 6.01 0.98 29.83
N GLY A 200 5.76 2.20 29.32
CA GLY A 200 4.55 2.95 29.64
C GLY A 200 3.34 2.32 28.95
N THR A 201 3.04 2.78 27.74
CA THR A 201 2.07 2.12 26.85
C THR A 201 2.77 1.08 25.99
N THR A 202 2.26 -0.15 25.93
CA THR A 202 2.68 -1.16 24.95
C THR A 202 1.63 -1.32 23.86
N VAL A 203 2.01 -1.09 22.61
CA VAL A 203 1.21 -1.36 21.42
C VAL A 203 1.47 -2.80 20.97
N VAL A 204 0.41 -3.56 20.76
CA VAL A 204 0.49 -4.97 20.34
C VAL A 204 -0.65 -5.32 19.40
N GLY A 205 -0.39 -6.20 18.43
CA GLY A 205 -1.44 -6.73 17.56
C GLY A 205 -2.19 -7.92 18.16
N ASP A 206 -3.48 -8.01 17.90
CA ASP A 206 -4.27 -9.25 18.04
C ASP A 206 -4.66 -9.78 16.65
N SER A 207 -4.59 -11.08 16.48
CA SER A 207 -4.95 -11.76 15.23
C SER A 207 -5.21 -13.24 15.48
N ALA A 208 -6.21 -13.78 14.79
CA ALA A 208 -6.47 -15.20 14.60
C ALA A 208 -5.66 -15.78 13.43
N ARG A 209 -5.22 -14.93 12.48
CA ARG A 209 -4.54 -15.33 11.24
C ARG A 209 -3.03 -15.43 11.42
N TYR A 210 -2.46 -14.51 12.18
CA TYR A 210 -1.01 -14.36 12.29
C TYR A 210 -0.45 -14.89 13.62
N VAL A 211 0.88 -15.03 13.65
CA VAL A 211 1.62 -15.40 14.86
C VAL A 211 1.29 -14.46 16.03
N PRO A 212 1.25 -14.98 17.27
CA PRO A 212 0.98 -14.14 18.45
C PRO A 212 2.02 -13.02 18.58
N GLN A 213 1.55 -11.78 18.61
CA GLN A 213 2.44 -10.61 18.73
C GLN A 213 3.08 -10.49 20.12
N LEU A 214 2.35 -10.91 21.17
CA LEU A 214 2.92 -11.08 22.51
C LEU A 214 3.48 -12.50 22.66
N THR A 215 4.77 -12.66 22.39
CA THR A 215 5.45 -13.95 22.59
C THR A 215 5.81 -14.20 24.06
N LEU A 216 6.08 -15.45 24.41
CA LEU A 216 6.54 -15.81 25.75
C LEU A 216 7.88 -15.14 26.09
N GLU A 217 8.80 -15.01 25.13
CA GLU A 217 10.08 -14.32 25.39
C GLU A 217 9.84 -12.86 25.79
N TRP A 218 9.01 -12.13 25.04
CA TRP A 218 8.73 -10.73 25.35
C TRP A 218 7.95 -10.56 26.66
N ALA A 219 6.99 -11.44 26.95
CA ALA A 219 6.25 -11.43 28.22
C ALA A 219 7.16 -11.65 29.45
N GLN A 220 8.29 -12.35 29.29
CA GLN A 220 9.29 -12.54 30.35
C GLN A 220 10.21 -11.34 30.48
N LEU A 221 10.57 -10.70 29.37
CA LEU A 221 11.53 -9.59 29.32
C LEU A 221 10.93 -8.22 29.64
N MET A 222 9.61 -8.05 29.50
CA MET A 222 8.95 -6.75 29.61
C MET A 222 7.91 -6.71 30.74
N GLN A 223 7.70 -5.49 31.24
CA GLN A 223 6.57 -5.11 32.08
C GLN A 223 6.00 -3.80 31.55
N TRP A 224 4.68 -3.63 31.59
CA TRP A 224 4.01 -2.46 31.02
C TRP A 224 2.92 -1.91 31.95
N GLN A 225 2.67 -0.61 31.85
CA GLN A 225 1.59 0.05 32.58
C GLN A 225 0.23 -0.14 31.89
N SER A 226 0.19 0.05 30.57
CA SER A 226 -1.03 -0.07 29.77
C SER A 226 -0.76 -0.80 28.45
N LEU A 227 -1.82 -1.36 27.88
CA LEU A 227 -1.79 -2.07 26.61
C LEU A 227 -2.75 -1.40 25.62
N ARG A 228 -2.26 -1.06 24.44
CA ARG A 228 -3.07 -0.67 23.28
C ARG A 228 -3.07 -1.85 22.31
N VAL A 229 -4.24 -2.48 22.16
CA VAL A 229 -4.42 -3.62 21.27
C VAL A 229 -4.92 -3.13 19.92
N VAL A 230 -4.26 -3.56 18.85
CA VAL A 230 -4.64 -3.29 17.46
C VAL A 230 -5.10 -4.59 16.84
N ASN A 231 -6.33 -4.65 16.35
CA ASN A 231 -6.80 -5.84 15.65
C ASN A 231 -6.23 -5.86 14.22
N LEU A 232 -5.44 -6.88 13.90
CA LEU A 232 -4.85 -7.07 12.56
C LEU A 232 -5.78 -7.85 11.62
N ASP A 233 -6.92 -8.34 12.11
CA ASP A 233 -7.93 -9.04 11.31
C ASP A 233 -9.05 -8.13 10.82
N ASP A 234 -9.19 -6.94 11.40
CA ASP A 234 -10.20 -5.98 10.97
C ASP A 234 -9.92 -5.52 9.55
N GLU A 235 -10.96 -5.43 8.73
CA GLU A 235 -10.85 -4.76 7.43
C GLU A 235 -10.39 -3.32 7.64
N ASP A 236 -9.45 -2.85 6.81
CA ASP A 236 -9.09 -1.44 6.78
C ASP A 236 -9.88 -0.77 5.65
N PRO A 237 -10.87 0.09 5.97
CA PRO A 237 -11.60 0.84 4.96
C PRO A 237 -10.70 1.66 4.04
N ALA A 238 -9.51 2.10 4.51
CA ALA A 238 -8.55 2.84 3.69
C ALA A 238 -7.83 1.95 2.65
N ARG A 239 -7.86 0.61 2.83
CA ARG A 239 -7.38 -0.38 1.85
C ARG A 239 -8.50 -1.05 1.07
N ALA A 240 -9.77 -0.77 1.40
CA ALA A 240 -10.88 -1.25 0.60
C ALA A 240 -10.85 -0.57 -0.78
N GLY A 241 -11.08 -1.35 -1.84
CA GLY A 241 -11.30 -0.80 -3.17
C GLY A 241 -12.59 0.02 -3.18
N PRO A 242 -12.64 1.13 -3.93
CA PRO A 242 -13.87 1.92 -4.00
C PRO A 242 -14.98 1.09 -4.67
N GLY A 243 -16.20 1.22 -4.15
CA GLY A 243 -17.38 0.50 -4.66
C GLY A 243 -17.95 1.08 -5.95
N ILE A 244 -17.12 1.49 -6.91
CA ILE A 244 -17.58 2.06 -8.19
C ILE A 244 -18.07 0.91 -9.08
N PRO A 245 -19.37 0.87 -9.46
CA PRO A 245 -19.88 -0.15 -10.36
C PRO A 245 -19.17 -0.13 -11.72
N ARG A 246 -19.01 -1.30 -12.35
CA ARG A 246 -18.24 -1.48 -13.59
C ARG A 246 -18.75 -0.62 -14.74
N GLU A 247 -20.07 -0.42 -14.82
CA GLU A 247 -20.73 0.46 -15.79
C GLU A 247 -20.37 1.94 -15.64
N ASN A 248 -19.89 2.34 -14.46
CA ASN A 248 -19.47 3.71 -14.15
C ASN A 248 -17.96 3.90 -14.26
N TRP A 249 -17.20 2.87 -14.65
CA TRP A 249 -15.78 3.01 -14.88
C TRP A 249 -15.52 3.90 -16.09
N ARG A 250 -14.52 4.77 -15.95
CA ARG A 250 -14.13 5.75 -16.96
C ARG A 250 -12.75 5.38 -17.48
N PRO A 251 -12.63 4.79 -18.69
CA PRO A 251 -11.34 4.49 -19.29
C PRO A 251 -10.48 5.75 -19.38
N THR A 252 -9.42 5.78 -18.57
CA THR A 252 -8.59 6.97 -18.39
C THR A 252 -7.13 6.62 -18.68
N VAL A 253 -6.53 7.27 -19.67
CA VAL A 253 -5.09 7.19 -19.91
C VAL A 253 -4.40 8.25 -19.07
N VAL A 254 -3.34 7.87 -18.37
CA VAL A 254 -2.62 8.78 -17.46
C VAL A 254 -1.16 8.82 -17.84
N THR A 255 -0.59 10.02 -17.80
CA THR A 255 0.85 10.24 -17.96
C THR A 255 1.32 11.32 -16.99
N ALA A 256 2.63 11.40 -16.76
CA ALA A 256 3.24 12.51 -16.08
C ALA A 256 4.60 12.84 -16.69
N PHE A 257 4.97 14.11 -16.66
CA PHE A 257 6.29 14.55 -17.09
C PHE A 257 6.72 15.85 -16.43
N SER A 258 8.04 15.99 -16.35
CA SER A 258 8.75 17.22 -16.02
C SER A 258 9.24 17.93 -17.28
N THR A 259 9.76 19.12 -17.12
CA THR A 259 10.30 20.04 -18.13
C THR A 259 11.28 19.35 -19.08
N ASN A 260 12.16 18.50 -18.55
CA ASN A 260 13.14 17.75 -19.37
C ASN A 260 12.51 16.68 -20.29
N HIS A 261 11.22 16.36 -20.13
CA HIS A 261 10.45 15.47 -20.99
C HIS A 261 9.24 16.18 -21.62
N PHE A 262 9.17 17.52 -21.56
CA PHE A 262 8.05 18.30 -22.08
C PHE A 262 7.74 17.97 -23.54
N ALA A 263 8.78 17.89 -24.37
CA ALA A 263 8.62 17.67 -25.80
C ALA A 263 7.99 16.32 -26.12
N VAL A 264 8.52 15.27 -25.51
CA VAL A 264 8.03 13.91 -25.71
C VAL A 264 6.67 13.68 -25.05
N GLY A 265 6.40 14.28 -23.89
CA GLY A 265 5.09 14.26 -23.24
C GLY A 265 4.02 14.94 -24.09
N SER A 266 4.32 16.08 -24.69
CA SER A 266 3.41 16.79 -25.60
C SER A 266 3.05 15.95 -26.83
N LEU A 267 4.03 15.25 -27.41
CA LEU A 267 3.78 14.32 -28.52
C LEU A 267 2.98 13.09 -28.10
N LEU A 268 3.18 12.55 -26.89
CA LEU A 268 2.34 11.47 -26.36
C LEU A 268 0.87 11.93 -26.30
N LEU A 269 0.60 13.09 -25.67
CA LEU A 269 -0.74 13.65 -25.54
C LEU A 269 -1.44 13.77 -26.89
N ARG A 270 -0.72 14.24 -27.91
CA ARG A 270 -1.27 14.41 -29.27
C ARG A 270 -1.53 13.07 -29.96
N SER A 271 -0.68 12.06 -29.73
CA SER A 271 -0.93 10.70 -30.23
C SER A 271 -2.18 10.09 -29.59
N LEU A 272 -2.40 10.35 -28.31
CA LEU A 272 -3.60 9.95 -27.58
C LEU A 272 -4.84 10.70 -28.06
N ALA A 273 -4.73 11.99 -28.38
CA ALA A 273 -5.83 12.80 -28.91
C ALA A 273 -6.37 12.17 -30.21
N LYS A 274 -5.46 11.87 -31.14
CA LYS A 274 -5.81 11.24 -32.41
C LYS A 274 -6.40 9.85 -32.21
N ALA A 275 -5.72 8.98 -31.47
CA ALA A 275 -6.17 7.61 -31.24
C ALA A 275 -7.50 7.55 -30.46
N GLY A 276 -7.68 8.44 -29.49
CA GLY A 276 -8.90 8.58 -28.69
C GLY A 276 -10.08 9.08 -29.51
N LYS A 277 -9.87 10.06 -30.40
CA LYS A 277 -10.88 10.50 -31.36
C LYS A 277 -11.29 9.37 -32.30
N GLU A 278 -10.33 8.66 -32.88
CA GLU A 278 -10.60 7.51 -33.76
C GLU A 278 -11.38 6.40 -33.01
N ALA A 279 -11.06 6.17 -31.73
CA ALA A 279 -11.81 5.25 -30.85
C ALA A 279 -13.26 5.66 -30.61
N ALA A 280 -13.50 6.95 -30.39
CA ALA A 280 -14.84 7.49 -30.17
C ALA A 280 -15.67 7.51 -31.46
N ASP A 281 -15.08 7.92 -32.59
CA ASP A 281 -15.72 7.93 -33.90
C ASP A 281 -16.11 6.51 -34.35
N ALA A 282 -15.33 5.50 -33.94
CA ALA A 282 -15.63 4.08 -34.16
C ALA A 282 -16.67 3.50 -33.16
N GLY A 283 -17.13 4.28 -32.18
CA GLY A 283 -18.10 3.83 -31.17
C GLY A 283 -17.54 2.80 -30.18
N LEU A 284 -16.21 2.72 -30.01
CA LEU A 284 -15.56 1.71 -29.18
C LEU A 284 -15.33 2.20 -27.75
N TYR A 285 -14.69 3.36 -27.59
CA TYR A 285 -14.36 3.93 -26.29
C TYR A 285 -14.49 5.44 -26.30
N ASN A 286 -15.02 5.98 -25.22
CA ASN A 286 -14.88 7.39 -24.88
C ASN A 286 -13.76 7.51 -23.83
N VAL A 287 -12.54 7.76 -24.30
CA VAL A 287 -11.34 7.79 -23.46
C VAL A 287 -11.14 9.20 -22.88
N SER A 288 -10.80 9.26 -21.60
CA SER A 288 -10.29 10.50 -20.99
C SER A 288 -8.78 10.42 -20.78
N VAL A 289 -8.13 11.58 -20.72
CA VAL A 289 -6.68 11.69 -20.50
C VAL A 289 -6.42 12.58 -19.29
N ILE A 290 -5.51 12.17 -18.43
CA ILE A 290 -5.00 13.01 -17.35
C ILE A 290 -3.49 13.15 -17.50
N ALA A 291 -3.01 14.38 -17.65
CA ALA A 291 -1.59 14.69 -17.69
C ALA A 291 -1.17 15.38 -16.40
N TYR A 292 -0.29 14.70 -15.65
CA TYR A 292 0.31 15.26 -14.44
C TYR A 292 1.59 16.04 -14.79
N GLN A 293 1.65 17.28 -14.33
CA GLN A 293 2.86 18.07 -14.27
C GLN A 293 3.60 17.70 -12.99
N LEU A 294 4.88 17.32 -13.11
CA LEU A 294 5.72 17.00 -11.95
C LEU A 294 6.33 18.26 -11.30
N GLU A 295 6.18 19.41 -11.95
CA GLU A 295 6.52 20.72 -11.42
C GLU A 295 5.68 21.79 -12.11
N GLU A 296 5.70 23.01 -11.59
CA GLU A 296 5.16 24.15 -12.31
C GLU A 296 6.04 24.48 -13.52
N PHE A 297 5.43 24.55 -14.70
CA PHE A 297 6.12 24.92 -15.91
C PHE A 297 6.27 26.44 -16.01
N ASN A 298 7.38 26.88 -16.60
CA ASN A 298 7.68 28.30 -16.77
C ASN A 298 6.73 28.97 -17.78
N SER A 299 6.85 30.30 -17.91
CA SER A 299 6.02 31.11 -18.81
C SER A 299 6.14 30.76 -20.30
N THR A 300 7.12 29.94 -20.70
CA THR A 300 7.28 29.45 -22.07
C THR A 300 6.56 28.12 -22.27
N LEU A 301 6.69 27.19 -21.33
CA LEU A 301 6.18 25.83 -21.47
C LEU A 301 4.71 25.69 -21.07
N GLN A 302 4.25 26.42 -20.05
CA GLN A 302 2.85 26.34 -19.61
C GLN A 302 1.86 26.70 -20.74
N PRO A 303 2.03 27.83 -21.47
CA PRO A 303 1.10 28.19 -22.55
C PRO A 303 1.09 27.17 -23.71
N LEU A 304 2.21 26.51 -23.97
CA LEU A 304 2.31 25.46 -24.98
C LEU A 304 1.50 24.21 -24.55
N LEU A 305 1.64 23.79 -23.28
CA LEU A 305 0.86 22.68 -22.75
C LEU A 305 -0.64 23.00 -22.75
N ASP A 306 -1.02 24.20 -22.31
CA ASP A 306 -2.40 24.65 -22.31
C ASP A 306 -2.98 24.64 -23.73
N CYS A 307 -2.20 25.04 -24.74
CA CYS A 307 -2.60 24.95 -26.14
C CYS A 307 -2.83 23.50 -26.57
N VAL A 308 -1.91 22.59 -26.26
CA VAL A 308 -2.04 21.15 -26.60
C VAL A 308 -3.29 20.55 -25.95
N VAL A 309 -3.53 20.81 -24.67
CA VAL A 309 -4.71 20.28 -23.96
C VAL A 309 -6.01 20.88 -24.49
N ARG A 310 -6.01 22.16 -24.85
CA ARG A 310 -7.16 22.79 -25.50
C ARG A 310 -7.42 22.18 -26.88
N GLU A 311 -6.38 21.91 -27.68
CA GLU A 311 -6.50 21.18 -28.96
C GLU A 311 -7.12 19.78 -28.74
N MET A 312 -6.70 19.04 -27.71
CA MET A 312 -7.31 17.73 -27.39
C MET A 312 -8.81 17.83 -27.06
N ASN A 313 -9.18 18.79 -26.24
CA ASN A 313 -10.57 18.97 -25.80
C ASN A 313 -11.48 19.54 -26.91
N GLU A 314 -11.02 20.56 -27.63
CA GLU A 314 -11.86 21.31 -28.60
C GLU A 314 -11.84 20.70 -30.00
N GLU A 315 -10.68 20.22 -30.47
CA GLU A 315 -10.51 19.75 -31.85
C GLU A 315 -10.69 18.23 -31.95
N TYR A 316 -10.15 17.49 -30.97
CA TYR A 316 -10.26 16.02 -30.94
C TYR A 316 -11.45 15.51 -30.12
N ASN A 317 -12.09 16.38 -29.32
CA ASN A 317 -13.16 16.01 -28.39
C ASN A 317 -12.76 14.86 -27.44
N VAL A 318 -11.51 14.88 -26.97
CA VAL A 318 -10.96 13.94 -25.98
C VAL A 318 -10.82 14.68 -24.65
N ASN A 319 -11.65 14.31 -23.67
CA ASN A 319 -11.67 14.95 -22.35
C ASN A 319 -10.29 14.82 -21.68
N THR A 320 -9.59 15.96 -21.55
CA THR A 320 -8.20 16.01 -21.08
C THR A 320 -8.06 16.97 -19.91
N GLU A 321 -7.55 16.45 -18.79
CA GLU A 321 -7.33 17.18 -17.55
C GLU A 321 -5.83 17.41 -17.31
N LEU A 322 -5.47 18.64 -16.92
CA LEU A 322 -4.15 18.95 -16.37
C LEU A 322 -4.19 18.92 -14.84
N ARG A 323 -3.22 18.24 -14.23
CA ARG A 323 -3.07 18.20 -12.76
C ARG A 323 -1.63 18.50 -12.39
N LEU A 324 -1.41 19.21 -11.28
CA LEU A 324 -0.08 19.37 -10.69
C LEU A 324 0.10 18.31 -9.59
N PHE A 325 1.19 17.55 -9.63
CA PHE A 325 1.47 16.57 -8.57
C PHE A 325 1.96 17.27 -7.30
N ASN A 326 1.26 17.06 -6.19
CA ASN A 326 1.60 17.68 -4.91
C ASN A 326 2.66 16.87 -4.16
N PHE A 327 3.93 17.14 -4.43
CA PHE A 327 5.08 16.53 -3.73
C PHE A 327 5.17 16.87 -2.23
N SER A 328 4.35 17.78 -1.72
CA SER A 328 4.25 18.06 -0.28
C SER A 328 3.26 17.14 0.45
N ALA A 329 2.38 16.46 -0.30
CA ALA A 329 1.44 15.49 0.26
C ALA A 329 2.01 14.07 0.36
N VAL A 330 3.18 13.83 -0.21
CA VAL A 330 3.87 12.53 -0.19
C VAL A 330 5.21 12.65 0.53
N PRO A 331 5.78 11.52 1.00
CA PRO A 331 7.10 11.51 1.60
C PRO A 331 8.16 12.24 0.79
N ALA A 332 9.00 13.01 1.47
CA ALA A 332 10.02 13.85 0.84
C ALA A 332 10.93 13.03 -0.11
N TRP A 333 11.29 11.80 0.27
CA TRP A 333 12.12 10.89 -0.53
C TRP A 333 11.49 10.48 -1.88
N MET A 334 10.20 10.72 -2.11
CA MET A 334 9.55 10.52 -3.42
C MET A 334 9.77 11.68 -4.39
N ARG A 335 10.41 12.77 -3.97
CA ARG A 335 10.64 13.94 -4.81
C ARG A 335 11.66 13.64 -5.91
N ILE A 336 11.36 14.09 -7.11
CA ILE A 336 12.23 13.94 -8.28
C ILE A 336 13.50 14.79 -8.23
N ASN A 337 13.56 15.81 -7.36
CA ASN A 337 14.70 16.74 -7.27
C ASN A 337 15.46 16.66 -5.94
N GLU A 338 15.33 15.56 -5.19
CA GLU A 338 16.03 15.43 -3.90
C GLU A 338 17.51 15.03 -4.03
N SER A 339 18.37 15.69 -3.25
CA SER A 339 19.82 15.54 -3.23
C SER A 339 20.34 14.56 -2.16
N ARG A 340 19.51 13.63 -1.67
CA ARG A 340 19.85 12.72 -0.55
C ARG A 340 20.80 11.56 -0.91
N GLY A 341 21.68 11.71 -1.90
CA GLY A 341 22.70 10.72 -2.26
C GLY A 341 22.23 9.54 -3.11
N TYR A 342 20.95 9.52 -3.48
CA TYR A 342 20.38 8.66 -4.52
C TYR A 342 20.07 9.56 -5.72
N SER A 343 20.25 9.07 -6.96
CA SER A 343 19.93 9.84 -8.16
C SER A 343 18.45 10.21 -8.16
N GLY A 344 18.15 11.49 -7.88
CA GLY A 344 16.81 12.07 -7.72
C GLY A 344 15.83 11.68 -8.82
N THR A 345 15.08 10.61 -8.59
CA THR A 345 13.97 10.17 -9.46
C THR A 345 12.71 9.90 -8.66
N GLY A 346 12.74 10.16 -7.35
CA GLY A 346 11.69 9.76 -6.43
C GLY A 346 11.44 8.26 -6.37
N GLU A 347 12.42 7.47 -6.82
CA GLU A 347 12.36 6.01 -6.97
C GLU A 347 11.13 5.54 -7.78
N TYR A 348 10.61 6.41 -8.65
CA TYR A 348 9.36 6.22 -9.39
C TYR A 348 8.12 5.92 -8.52
N ALA A 349 8.19 6.10 -7.20
CA ALA A 349 7.08 5.82 -6.28
C ALA A 349 5.88 6.76 -6.53
N TRP A 350 6.14 8.01 -6.90
CA TRP A 350 5.12 8.99 -7.29
C TRP A 350 4.27 8.54 -8.48
N LYS A 351 4.80 7.69 -9.37
CA LYS A 351 4.04 7.11 -10.50
C LYS A 351 2.93 6.21 -9.97
N VAL A 352 3.27 5.34 -9.01
CA VAL A 352 2.32 4.40 -8.41
C VAL A 352 1.23 5.14 -7.64
N GLU A 353 1.59 6.21 -6.93
CA GLU A 353 0.64 7.12 -6.26
C GLU A 353 -0.37 7.71 -7.27
N ILE A 354 0.11 8.23 -8.41
CA ILE A 354 -0.76 8.78 -9.46
C ILE A 354 -1.69 7.70 -10.03
N ILE A 355 -1.16 6.52 -10.36
CA ILE A 355 -1.95 5.42 -10.93
C ILE A 355 -3.02 4.97 -9.96
N HIS A 356 -2.67 4.79 -8.68
CA HIS A 356 -3.60 4.41 -7.62
C HIS A 356 -4.69 5.47 -7.43
N SER A 357 -4.31 6.75 -7.33
CA SER A 357 -5.24 7.88 -7.18
C SER A 357 -6.27 7.92 -8.32
N VAL A 358 -5.82 7.77 -9.57
CA VAL A 358 -6.73 7.76 -10.72
C VAL A 358 -7.57 6.48 -10.76
N LEU A 359 -6.99 5.32 -10.44
CA LEU A 359 -7.74 4.06 -10.37
C LEU A 359 -8.89 4.15 -9.35
N VAL A 360 -8.63 4.71 -8.17
CA VAL A 360 -9.69 4.83 -7.15
C VAL A 360 -10.76 5.87 -7.51
N GLU A 361 -10.41 6.87 -8.31
CA GLU A 361 -11.35 7.91 -8.77
C GLU A 361 -12.17 7.48 -9.99
N ARG A 362 -11.57 6.69 -10.89
CA ARG A 362 -12.10 6.41 -12.24
C ARG A 362 -12.49 4.96 -12.45
N GLY A 363 -12.02 4.04 -11.62
CA GLY A 363 -12.25 2.60 -11.73
C GLY A 363 -11.47 1.89 -12.85
N PHE A 364 -10.81 2.66 -13.73
CA PHE A 364 -10.01 2.17 -14.85
C PHE A 364 -8.88 3.16 -15.12
N VAL A 365 -7.64 2.66 -15.17
CA VAL A 365 -6.46 3.46 -15.50
C VAL A 365 -5.56 2.73 -16.48
N LEU A 366 -5.01 3.46 -17.46
CA LEU A 366 -3.94 3.01 -18.34
C LEU A 366 -2.79 4.02 -18.26
N TRP A 367 -1.72 3.67 -17.55
CA TRP A 367 -0.50 4.46 -17.50
C TRP A 367 0.30 4.38 -18.79
N ALA A 368 0.85 5.51 -19.22
CA ALA A 368 1.90 5.60 -20.23
C ALA A 368 2.99 6.58 -19.80
N ASP A 369 4.25 6.14 -19.84
CA ASP A 369 5.39 7.06 -19.72
C ASP A 369 5.35 8.09 -20.86
N ALA A 370 5.85 9.31 -20.59
CA ALA A 370 5.83 10.44 -21.54
C ALA A 370 6.48 10.14 -22.90
N GLY A 371 7.44 9.21 -22.93
CA GLY A 371 8.07 8.70 -24.15
C GLY A 371 7.22 7.68 -24.93
N GLY A 372 5.96 7.44 -24.56
CA GLY A 372 5.04 6.53 -25.24
C GLY A 372 4.38 7.15 -26.48
N ARG A 373 3.99 6.34 -27.47
CA ARG A 373 3.14 6.80 -28.60
C ARG A 373 2.05 5.79 -28.90
N PHE A 374 0.83 6.29 -29.06
CA PHE A 374 -0.33 5.47 -29.37
C PHE A 374 -0.75 5.61 -30.82
N THR A 375 -1.04 4.46 -31.44
CA THR A 375 -1.92 4.37 -32.60
C THR A 375 -3.32 3.98 -32.13
N PHE A 376 -4.34 4.14 -32.99
CA PHE A 376 -5.68 3.65 -32.69
C PHE A 376 -5.68 2.16 -32.27
N HIS A 377 -5.05 1.29 -33.06
CA HIS A 377 -4.97 -0.14 -32.71
C HIS A 377 -4.25 -0.38 -31.39
N GLY A 378 -3.14 0.32 -31.15
CA GLY A 378 -2.38 0.18 -29.91
C GLY A 378 -3.18 0.59 -28.67
N LEU A 379 -3.97 1.65 -28.77
CA LEU A 379 -4.85 2.12 -27.69
C LEU A 379 -5.99 1.11 -27.44
N ILE A 380 -6.75 0.75 -28.48
CA ILE A 380 -7.91 -0.14 -28.38
C ILE A 380 -7.52 -1.51 -27.83
N GLU A 381 -6.45 -2.12 -28.35
CA GLU A 381 -5.99 -3.42 -27.87
C GLU A 381 -5.58 -3.37 -26.39
N SER A 382 -4.85 -2.32 -25.98
CA SER A 382 -4.45 -2.14 -24.59
C SER A 382 -5.65 -1.94 -23.65
N LEU A 383 -6.65 -1.14 -24.07
CA LEU A 383 -7.88 -0.93 -23.31
C LEU A 383 -8.73 -2.20 -23.20
N ASN A 384 -8.90 -2.93 -24.30
CA ASN A 384 -9.63 -4.20 -24.34
C ASN A 384 -9.01 -5.23 -23.40
N ASN A 385 -7.68 -5.41 -23.46
CA ASN A 385 -6.97 -6.36 -22.59
C ASN A 385 -7.08 -5.96 -21.11
N THR A 386 -6.95 -4.65 -20.81
CA THR A 386 -7.13 -4.14 -19.45
C THR A 386 -8.54 -4.41 -18.94
N LEU A 387 -9.57 -4.17 -19.76
CA LEU A 387 -10.97 -4.42 -19.39
C LEU A 387 -11.29 -5.91 -19.22
N ALA A 388 -10.69 -6.76 -20.04
CA ALA A 388 -10.95 -8.21 -20.05
C ALA A 388 -10.30 -8.92 -18.85
N HIS A 389 -9.09 -8.53 -18.48
CA HIS A 389 -8.29 -9.23 -17.46
C HIS A 389 -8.13 -8.44 -16.15
N GLY A 390 -8.58 -7.19 -16.13
CA GLY A 390 -8.40 -6.25 -15.03
C GLY A 390 -6.96 -5.73 -14.86
N PHE A 391 -6.01 -6.27 -15.61
CA PHE A 391 -4.60 -5.87 -15.65
C PHE A 391 -4.04 -6.04 -17.06
N ALA A 392 -3.23 -5.09 -17.51
CA ALA A 392 -2.48 -5.21 -18.75
C ALA A 392 -1.06 -4.67 -18.57
N ASN A 393 -0.08 -5.38 -19.08
CA ASN A 393 1.33 -4.98 -19.06
C ASN A 393 2.07 -5.62 -20.26
N LYS A 394 3.40 -5.68 -20.24
CA LYS A 394 4.22 -6.44 -21.18
C LYS A 394 5.54 -6.83 -20.53
N ASN A 395 6.20 -7.84 -21.08
CA ASN A 395 7.52 -8.22 -20.59
C ASN A 395 8.61 -7.26 -21.10
N THR A 396 9.65 -7.09 -20.30
CA THR A 396 10.91 -6.41 -20.63
C THR A 396 12.09 -7.36 -20.52
N VAL A 397 13.26 -6.91 -20.96
CA VAL A 397 14.48 -7.72 -20.96
C VAL A 397 14.98 -7.96 -19.53
N GLY A 398 15.32 -9.22 -19.26
CA GLY A 398 15.85 -9.65 -17.97
C GLY A 398 14.81 -10.34 -17.11
N VAL A 399 15.28 -10.84 -15.97
CA VAL A 399 14.49 -11.64 -15.05
C VAL A 399 14.61 -11.09 -13.63
N LEU A 400 13.62 -11.46 -12.81
CA LEU A 400 13.47 -11.01 -11.43
C LEU A 400 14.80 -11.07 -10.62
N PRO A 401 15.59 -12.17 -10.59
CA PRO A 401 16.82 -12.22 -9.79
C PRO A 401 17.89 -11.17 -10.14
N LYS A 402 17.88 -10.65 -11.37
CA LYS A 402 18.87 -9.68 -11.84
C LYS A 402 18.52 -8.24 -11.44
N TRP A 403 17.23 -7.94 -11.37
CA TRP A 403 16.72 -6.58 -11.37
C TRP A 403 15.89 -6.24 -10.12
N VAL A 404 15.83 -7.14 -9.16
CA VAL A 404 15.13 -6.96 -7.90
C VAL A 404 16.12 -7.06 -6.74
N HIS A 405 16.16 -6.02 -5.92
CA HIS A 405 17.00 -6.00 -4.73
C HIS A 405 16.47 -6.98 -3.67
N SER A 406 17.38 -7.63 -2.93
CA SER A 406 17.04 -8.63 -1.91
C SER A 406 16.14 -8.07 -0.80
N GLY A 407 16.25 -6.78 -0.49
CA GLY A 407 15.35 -6.11 0.45
C GLY A 407 13.88 -6.16 0.05
N MET A 408 13.58 -6.01 -1.26
CA MET A 408 12.21 -6.11 -1.76
C MET A 408 11.74 -7.57 -1.80
N LEU A 409 12.62 -8.52 -2.16
CA LEU A 409 12.30 -9.95 -2.06
C LEU A 409 11.91 -10.33 -0.63
N LYS A 410 12.68 -9.84 0.36
CA LYS A 410 12.40 -10.05 1.78
C LYS A 410 11.08 -9.42 2.21
N TYR A 411 10.79 -8.19 1.76
CA TYR A 411 9.51 -7.52 2.05
C TYR A 411 8.31 -8.34 1.58
N PHE A 412 8.37 -8.88 0.36
CA PHE A 412 7.31 -9.71 -0.21
C PHE A 412 7.42 -11.20 0.15
N ARG A 413 8.43 -11.61 0.93
CA ARG A 413 8.77 -13.02 1.20
C ARG A 413 8.87 -13.89 -0.06
N TYR A 414 9.39 -13.30 -1.13
CA TYR A 414 9.50 -13.98 -2.41
C TYR A 414 10.58 -15.06 -2.34
N ASN A 415 10.16 -16.32 -2.45
CA ASN A 415 11.06 -17.46 -2.41
C ASN A 415 11.21 -18.10 -3.79
N PHE A 416 12.43 -18.10 -4.35
CA PHE A 416 12.71 -18.66 -5.66
C PHE A 416 12.59 -20.19 -5.75
N HIS A 417 12.61 -20.90 -4.62
CA HIS A 417 12.36 -22.35 -4.60
C HIS A 417 10.89 -22.68 -4.88
N HIS A 418 9.98 -21.82 -4.43
CA HIS A 418 8.53 -21.99 -4.64
C HIS A 418 8.02 -21.20 -5.85
N ASN A 419 8.69 -20.11 -6.22
CA ASN A 419 8.30 -19.22 -7.31
C ASN A 419 9.44 -19.09 -8.33
N PRO A 420 9.32 -19.67 -9.53
CA PRO A 420 10.40 -19.62 -10.51
C PRO A 420 10.72 -18.16 -10.91
N PRO A 421 11.95 -17.88 -11.37
CA PRO A 421 12.26 -16.60 -11.98
C PRO A 421 11.33 -16.29 -13.17
N VAL A 422 10.67 -15.15 -13.13
CA VAL A 422 9.82 -14.66 -14.23
C VAL A 422 10.50 -13.52 -14.99
N PRO A 423 10.15 -13.30 -16.28
CA PRO A 423 10.51 -12.08 -16.99
C PRO A 423 9.99 -10.85 -16.24
N ASN A 424 10.72 -9.75 -16.35
CA ASN A 424 10.28 -8.50 -15.75
C ASN A 424 9.05 -7.95 -16.47
N CYS A 425 8.11 -7.42 -15.72
CA CYS A 425 7.06 -6.54 -16.24
C CYS A 425 7.68 -5.23 -16.74
N ASP A 426 6.90 -4.43 -17.46
CA ASP A 426 7.25 -3.14 -18.01
C ASP A 426 6.68 -2.01 -17.15
N GLY A 427 7.54 -1.04 -16.80
CA GLY A 427 7.16 0.14 -16.02
C GLY A 427 6.60 1.30 -16.86
N SER A 428 6.61 1.19 -18.19
CA SER A 428 6.29 2.27 -19.13
C SER A 428 4.85 2.20 -19.66
N GLY A 429 4.16 1.08 -19.50
CA GLY A 429 2.76 0.89 -19.90
C GLY A 429 2.06 -0.09 -18.97
N ILE A 430 1.08 0.38 -18.20
CA ILE A 430 0.46 -0.38 -17.11
C ILE A 430 -1.05 -0.09 -17.08
N GLY A 431 -1.88 -1.11 -17.29
CA GLY A 431 -3.34 -1.01 -17.21
C GLY A 431 -3.87 -1.68 -15.95
N PHE A 432 -4.82 -1.04 -15.27
CA PHE A 432 -5.57 -1.62 -14.16
C PHE A 432 -7.05 -1.27 -14.25
N THR A 433 -7.89 -2.19 -13.78
CA THR A 433 -9.26 -1.90 -13.34
C THR A 433 -9.43 -2.28 -11.87
N LEU A 434 -10.56 -1.93 -11.28
CA LEU A 434 -10.85 -2.31 -9.89
C LEU A 434 -10.93 -3.83 -9.68
N ASP A 435 -11.13 -4.63 -10.74
CA ASP A 435 -11.11 -6.10 -10.64
C ASP A 435 -9.78 -6.64 -10.09
N LYS A 436 -8.67 -5.90 -10.28
CA LYS A 436 -7.33 -6.26 -9.79
C LYS A 436 -6.84 -5.36 -8.64
N TYR A 437 -7.76 -4.61 -8.02
CA TYR A 437 -7.39 -3.67 -6.95
C TYR A 437 -6.77 -4.40 -5.75
N GLN A 438 -7.47 -5.38 -5.19
CA GLN A 438 -7.03 -6.05 -3.97
C GLN A 438 -5.80 -6.94 -4.18
N SER A 439 -5.74 -7.65 -5.31
CA SER A 439 -4.66 -8.60 -5.57
C SER A 439 -3.37 -7.94 -6.05
N LEU A 440 -3.44 -6.84 -6.81
CA LEU A 440 -2.27 -6.21 -7.43
C LEU A 440 -2.13 -4.71 -7.10
N ALA A 441 -3.11 -3.88 -7.45
CA ALA A 441 -2.91 -2.42 -7.43
C ALA A 441 -2.70 -1.86 -6.01
N ARG A 442 -3.44 -2.36 -5.02
CA ARG A 442 -3.31 -1.95 -3.62
C ARG A 442 -2.00 -2.44 -2.99
N PRO A 443 -1.59 -3.72 -3.10
CA PRO A 443 -0.28 -4.16 -2.64
C PRO A 443 0.89 -3.41 -3.31
N TRP A 444 0.74 -3.08 -4.59
CA TRP A 444 1.75 -2.30 -5.31
C TRP A 444 1.87 -0.88 -4.76
N TYR A 445 0.73 -0.24 -4.46
CA TYR A 445 0.66 1.04 -3.77
C TYR A 445 1.25 0.99 -2.35
N ASP A 446 0.92 -0.02 -1.55
CA ASP A 446 1.47 -0.20 -0.19
C ASP A 446 3.00 -0.27 -0.23
N CYS A 447 3.54 -1.00 -1.21
CA CYS A 447 4.96 -1.04 -1.45
C CYS A 447 5.52 0.32 -1.86
N SER A 448 4.85 1.04 -2.77
CA SER A 448 5.34 2.33 -3.26
C SER A 448 5.41 3.39 -2.17
N ILE A 449 4.51 3.38 -1.19
CA ILE A 449 4.56 4.30 -0.04
C ILE A 449 5.47 3.82 1.10
N THR A 450 6.03 2.62 0.99
CA THR A 450 6.97 2.06 1.96
C THR A 450 8.39 2.08 1.38
N ARG A 451 9.24 3.01 1.81
CA ARG A 451 10.62 3.16 1.29
C ARG A 451 11.40 1.84 1.31
N GLN A 452 11.29 1.09 2.40
CA GLN A 452 11.95 -0.22 2.56
C GLN A 452 11.44 -1.32 1.61
N CYS A 453 10.29 -1.12 0.98
CA CYS A 453 9.81 -1.98 -0.10
C CYS A 453 10.28 -1.47 -1.47
N ILE A 454 9.92 -0.24 -1.84
CA ILE A 454 10.13 0.29 -3.20
C ILE A 454 11.59 0.61 -3.52
N ALA A 455 12.36 1.01 -2.51
CA ALA A 455 13.75 1.41 -2.63
C ALA A 455 14.52 1.04 -1.34
N PRO A 456 14.67 -0.26 -1.05
CA PRO A 456 15.40 -0.73 0.13
C PRO A 456 16.83 -0.19 0.14
N ASP A 457 17.40 0.03 1.33
CA ASP A 457 18.77 0.55 1.44
C ASP A 457 19.77 -0.31 0.63
N GLY A 458 20.66 0.35 -0.12
CA GLY A 458 21.60 -0.31 -1.03
C GLY A 458 21.05 -0.64 -2.42
N SER A 459 19.77 -0.39 -2.67
CA SER A 459 19.20 -0.44 -4.01
C SER A 459 19.64 0.76 -4.86
N SER A 460 19.77 0.50 -6.16
CA SER A 460 20.11 1.50 -7.17
C SER A 460 19.65 1.01 -8.54
N ARG A 461 19.71 1.86 -9.57
CA ARG A 461 19.45 1.41 -10.95
C ARG A 461 20.44 0.35 -11.46
N ALA A 462 21.53 0.05 -10.75
CA ALA A 462 22.44 -1.03 -11.12
C ALA A 462 21.89 -2.42 -10.75
N ASN A 463 21.08 -2.53 -9.70
CA ASN A 463 20.59 -3.80 -9.13
C ASN A 463 19.08 -3.80 -8.81
N HIS A 464 18.36 -2.73 -9.15
CA HIS A 464 16.96 -2.56 -8.84
C HIS A 464 16.20 -1.78 -9.93
N ARG A 465 14.91 -2.09 -10.09
CA ARG A 465 13.98 -1.41 -11.00
C ARG A 465 12.74 -0.87 -10.27
N GLN A 466 12.83 -0.62 -8.96
CA GLN A 466 11.82 0.08 -8.16
C GLN A 466 10.37 -0.42 -8.40
N ASP A 467 9.47 0.45 -8.90
CA ASP A 467 8.06 0.18 -9.17
C ASP A 467 7.86 -1.04 -10.08
N GLN A 468 8.67 -1.18 -11.13
CA GLN A 468 8.67 -2.31 -12.04
C GLN A 468 9.04 -3.62 -11.33
N SER A 469 9.97 -3.58 -10.37
CA SER A 469 10.36 -4.76 -9.56
C SER A 469 9.22 -5.23 -8.67
N ALA A 470 8.57 -4.29 -7.97
CA ALA A 470 7.44 -4.59 -7.10
C ALA A 470 6.29 -5.20 -7.89
N LEU A 471 5.95 -4.61 -9.05
CA LEU A 471 4.90 -5.13 -9.92
C LEU A 471 5.22 -6.55 -10.41
N THR A 472 6.47 -6.83 -10.79
CA THR A 472 6.89 -8.17 -11.25
C THR A 472 6.78 -9.24 -10.15
N ILE A 473 7.15 -8.91 -8.91
CA ILE A 473 6.97 -9.83 -7.79
C ILE A 473 5.49 -10.11 -7.55
N LEU A 474 4.67 -9.05 -7.49
CA LEU A 474 3.24 -9.17 -7.21
C LEU A 474 2.50 -9.96 -8.29
N THR A 475 2.84 -9.78 -9.57
CA THR A 475 2.23 -10.57 -10.64
C THR A 475 2.62 -12.04 -10.52
N SER A 476 3.89 -12.35 -10.26
CA SER A 476 4.36 -13.72 -10.01
C SER A 476 3.63 -14.39 -8.84
N LEU A 477 3.49 -13.70 -7.70
CA LEU A 477 2.81 -14.24 -6.51
C LEU A 477 1.31 -14.48 -6.73
N ASN A 478 0.66 -13.68 -7.59
CA ASN A 478 -0.77 -13.82 -7.89
C ASN A 478 -1.06 -14.74 -9.09
N GLY A 479 -0.03 -15.28 -9.76
CA GLY A 479 -0.20 -16.05 -10.99
C GLY A 479 -0.64 -15.21 -12.20
N ASP A 480 -0.46 -13.88 -12.12
CA ASP A 480 -0.71 -12.95 -13.22
C ASP A 480 0.49 -12.89 -14.18
N VAL A 481 0.21 -12.52 -15.43
CA VAL A 481 1.22 -12.46 -16.50
C VAL A 481 1.32 -11.05 -17.06
N CYS A 482 2.55 -10.59 -17.31
CA CYS A 482 2.80 -9.27 -17.86
C CYS A 482 2.62 -9.25 -19.38
N GLN A 483 1.36 -9.17 -19.79
CA GLN A 483 0.87 -9.12 -21.17
C GLN A 483 -0.35 -8.20 -21.30
N GLY A 484 -0.70 -7.83 -22.53
CA GLY A 484 -1.93 -7.08 -22.84
C GLY A 484 -1.73 -5.64 -23.29
N ILE A 485 -0.57 -5.02 -23.02
CA ILE A 485 -0.21 -3.76 -23.68
C ILE A 485 0.25 -4.07 -25.10
N SER A 486 -0.40 -3.45 -26.08
CA SER A 486 -0.13 -3.69 -27.50
C SER A 486 1.33 -3.42 -27.88
N SER A 487 1.89 -4.29 -28.73
CA SER A 487 3.21 -4.08 -29.32
C SER A 487 3.26 -2.86 -30.25
N SER A 488 2.11 -2.36 -30.70
CA SER A 488 2.01 -1.15 -31.52
C SER A 488 2.17 0.15 -30.73
N VAL A 489 2.16 0.09 -29.38
CA VAL A 489 2.51 1.22 -28.54
C VAL A 489 4.02 1.37 -28.50
N LYS A 490 4.54 2.40 -29.18
CA LYS A 490 5.97 2.73 -29.15
C LYS A 490 6.36 3.21 -27.75
N ARG A 491 7.62 2.95 -27.35
CA ARG A 491 8.20 3.30 -26.04
C ARG A 491 9.54 4.01 -26.21
N HIS A 492 9.97 4.69 -25.15
CA HIS A 492 11.32 5.28 -25.03
C HIS A 492 11.67 6.21 -26.20
N MET A 493 10.66 6.92 -26.72
CA MET A 493 10.82 7.92 -27.76
C MET A 493 11.59 9.17 -27.29
N ASP A 494 11.98 9.20 -26.01
CA ASP A 494 12.90 10.18 -25.40
C ASP A 494 14.25 10.25 -26.12
N SER A 495 14.69 9.11 -26.69
CA SER A 495 15.91 9.03 -27.50
C SER A 495 15.73 9.45 -28.97
N HIS A 496 14.49 9.69 -29.39
CA HIS A 496 14.12 10.03 -30.77
C HIS A 496 13.07 11.17 -30.78
N PRO A 497 13.38 12.36 -30.23
CA PRO A 497 12.40 13.42 -30.03
C PRO A 497 11.78 13.94 -31.34
N GLY A 498 12.44 13.75 -32.48
CA GLY A 498 11.90 14.07 -33.82
C GLY A 498 11.00 13.01 -34.45
N ASP A 499 10.72 11.88 -33.78
CA ASP A 499 9.78 10.87 -34.30
C ASP A 499 8.33 11.29 -33.99
N PHE A 500 7.67 11.78 -35.04
CA PHE A 500 6.26 12.17 -35.11
C PHE A 500 5.29 10.99 -35.25
N SER A 501 5.74 9.75 -35.03
CA SER A 501 4.88 8.56 -35.20
C SER A 501 3.60 8.67 -34.36
N GLY A 502 2.48 8.73 -35.07
CA GLY A 502 1.14 8.90 -34.49
C GLY A 502 0.59 10.33 -34.50
N THR A 503 1.39 11.37 -34.81
CA THR A 503 0.94 12.78 -34.71
C THR A 503 1.70 13.70 -35.68
N ASN A 504 1.02 14.56 -36.42
CA ASN A 504 1.66 15.61 -37.23
C ASN A 504 1.94 16.86 -36.38
N PRO A 505 2.87 17.75 -36.74
CA PRO A 505 2.97 19.11 -36.18
C PRO A 505 1.63 19.89 -36.24
N THR A 506 1.32 20.73 -35.25
CA THR A 506 0.16 21.65 -35.29
C THR A 506 0.54 23.06 -34.82
N ARG A 507 -0.43 23.98 -34.83
CA ARG A 507 -0.29 25.36 -34.32
C ARG A 507 0.13 25.44 -32.85
N CYS A 508 -0.22 24.42 -32.05
CA CYS A 508 0.14 24.38 -30.64
C CYS A 508 1.54 23.81 -30.40
N TYR A 509 2.05 22.98 -31.33
CA TYR A 509 3.33 22.32 -31.19
C TYR A 509 3.87 21.87 -32.55
N SER A 510 4.86 22.59 -33.07
CA SER A 510 5.38 22.39 -34.43
C SER A 510 6.75 21.73 -34.50
N ASP A 511 7.62 21.92 -33.50
CA ASP A 511 8.98 21.35 -33.49
C ASP A 511 9.44 20.95 -32.08
N PRO A 512 9.63 19.66 -31.78
CA PRO A 512 10.15 19.20 -30.51
C PRO A 512 11.62 19.54 -30.25
N LEU A 513 12.43 19.77 -31.29
CA LEU A 513 13.85 20.07 -31.14
C LEU A 513 14.09 21.52 -30.71
N GLN A 514 13.25 22.47 -31.14
CA GLN A 514 13.36 23.88 -30.72
C GLN A 514 13.09 24.11 -29.23
N VAL A 515 12.39 23.19 -28.57
CA VAL A 515 12.22 23.24 -27.11
C VAL A 515 13.53 22.91 -26.39
N TYR A 516 14.37 22.03 -26.95
CA TYR A 516 15.66 21.66 -26.35
C TYR A 516 16.72 22.76 -26.49
N ASP A 517 16.69 23.54 -27.57
CA ASP A 517 17.65 24.64 -27.81
C ASP A 517 17.46 25.84 -26.85
N GLY A 518 16.32 25.92 -26.14
CA GLY A 518 16.08 26.94 -25.11
C GLY A 518 16.68 26.65 -23.74
N PHE A 519 17.35 25.50 -23.56
CA PHE A 519 17.88 25.02 -22.27
C PHE A 519 19.41 24.77 -22.29
N SER A 520 20.13 25.25 -23.31
CA SER A 520 21.61 25.23 -23.34
C SER A 520 22.23 26.39 -22.55
#